data_AF-A0A353DZE6-F1
#
_entry.id   AF-A0A353DZE6-F1
#
_cell.length_a   1.000
_cell.length_b   1.000
_cell.length_c   1.000
_cell.angle_alpha   90.00
_cell.angle_beta   90.00
_cell.angle_gamma   90.00
#
_symmetry.space_group_name_H-M   'P 1'
#
loop_
_entity.id
_entity.type
_entity.pdbx_description
1 polymer ?
#
loop_
_entity_poly.entity_id
_entity_poly.type
_entity_poly.pdbx_seq_one_letter_code
_entity_poly.pdbx_strand_id
1 'polypeptide(L)'
;PSYVREMNDADLWIQVGNDIEAAWYPDLISNVKNTKILDGQEGFLDLSQGLIELEGVVGKALGASQTSGLHPSGNPHYLLDPIEGIRAGKMILDRLIALVPSQQETFQGNFKNFRQSLSEALIGQALAERHDIVEIADHYLNDTLSAFLAEQDHNLSLEGWLGALEKHRGTVIVGDHDLWPYFARRVGLSVLGYFEPEPGVPPTTKHLRILMDDMKTHSVSVIFTAPYFDSRHAVFVSENTGARVLPMCHQTQARPDTSSYFDMIRHNMETLIQALGQ
;
A
#
# COMPACT_ATOMS: atom_id res chain seq x y z
N PRO A 1 -23.55 15.89 -9.21
CA PRO A 1 -25.02 15.68 -9.03
C PRO A 1 -25.42 14.23 -8.73
N SER A 2 -24.80 13.23 -9.37
CA SER A 2 -25.05 11.80 -9.07
C SER A 2 -24.56 11.40 -7.69
N TYR A 3 -23.30 11.69 -7.33
CA TYR A 3 -22.73 11.31 -6.04
C TYR A 3 -23.48 11.88 -4.83
N VAL A 4 -23.94 13.14 -4.91
CA VAL A 4 -24.78 13.73 -3.85
C VAL A 4 -26.06 12.92 -3.63
N ARG A 5 -26.69 12.43 -4.71
CA ARG A 5 -27.89 11.57 -4.60
C ARG A 5 -27.53 10.24 -3.96
N GLU A 6 -26.49 9.58 -4.46
CA GLU A 6 -26.02 8.29 -3.92
C GLU A 6 -25.67 8.38 -2.43
N MET A 7 -24.99 9.44 -2.00
CA MET A 7 -24.69 9.70 -0.59
C MET A 7 -25.94 9.99 0.24
N ASN A 8 -26.97 10.61 -0.33
CA ASN A 8 -28.23 10.81 0.37
C ASN A 8 -28.98 9.49 0.63
N ASP A 9 -28.78 8.50 -0.24
CA ASP A 9 -29.42 7.18 -0.14
C ASP A 9 -28.54 6.14 0.58
N ALA A 10 -27.28 6.46 0.88
CA ALA A 10 -26.33 5.53 1.47
C ALA A 10 -26.58 5.26 2.96
N ASP A 11 -26.37 4.02 3.37
CA ASP A 11 -26.33 3.62 4.79
C ASP A 11 -24.93 3.76 5.40
N LEU A 12 -23.89 3.65 4.57
CA LEU A 12 -22.50 3.72 4.98
C LEU A 12 -21.65 4.46 3.95
N TRP A 13 -20.91 5.46 4.40
CA TRP A 13 -19.80 6.09 3.70
C TRP A 13 -18.48 5.52 4.22
N ILE A 14 -17.61 5.10 3.31
CA ILE A 14 -16.26 4.61 3.61
C ILE A 14 -15.29 5.49 2.86
N GLN A 15 -14.31 6.04 3.55
CA GLN A 15 -13.22 6.81 2.96
C GLN A 15 -11.87 6.20 3.28
N VAL A 16 -10.90 6.48 2.43
CA VAL A 16 -9.49 6.12 2.61
C VAL A 16 -8.89 6.97 3.75
N GLY A 17 -9.19 8.26 3.83
CA GLY A 17 -8.67 9.13 4.88
C GLY A 17 -7.22 9.55 4.66
N ASN A 18 -6.56 10.07 5.71
CA ASN A 18 -5.26 10.76 5.59
C ASN A 18 -5.27 11.86 4.52
N ASP A 19 -6.30 12.71 4.54
CA ASP A 19 -6.48 13.87 3.67
C ASP A 19 -6.61 13.58 2.16
N ILE A 20 -6.66 12.34 1.70
CA ILE A 20 -6.78 12.06 0.24
C ILE A 20 -8.11 12.56 -0.33
N GLU A 21 -9.17 12.58 0.47
CA GLU A 21 -10.45 13.16 0.08
C GLU A 21 -10.56 14.67 0.33
N ALA A 22 -9.58 15.30 1.00
CA ALA A 22 -9.69 16.69 1.47
C ALA A 22 -9.94 17.71 0.34
N ALA A 23 -9.46 17.41 -0.87
CA ALA A 23 -9.62 18.27 -2.04
C ALA A 23 -11.05 18.33 -2.60
N TRP A 24 -11.93 17.39 -2.25
CA TRP A 24 -13.27 17.30 -2.87
C TRP A 24 -14.40 16.93 -1.90
N TYR A 25 -14.10 16.23 -0.80
CA TYR A 25 -15.11 15.80 0.15
C TYR A 25 -15.86 16.95 0.84
N PRO A 26 -15.23 18.04 1.30
CA PRO A 26 -15.94 19.14 1.95
C PRO A 26 -17.04 19.76 1.06
N ASP A 27 -16.74 19.98 -0.22
CA ASP A 27 -17.71 20.51 -1.18
C ASP A 27 -18.82 19.50 -1.46
N LEU A 28 -18.48 18.21 -1.58
CA LEU A 28 -19.45 17.16 -1.82
C LEU A 28 -20.42 16.99 -0.65
N ILE A 29 -19.90 16.84 0.58
CA ILE A 29 -20.70 16.58 1.78
C ILE A 29 -21.59 17.78 2.17
N SER A 30 -21.16 19.01 1.89
CA SER A 30 -21.97 20.22 2.14
C SER A 30 -23.33 20.22 1.41
N ASN A 31 -23.45 19.43 0.34
CA ASN A 31 -24.67 19.28 -0.45
C ASN A 31 -25.49 18.03 -0.08
N VAL A 32 -25.00 17.21 0.85
CA VAL A 32 -25.66 15.98 1.32
C VAL A 32 -26.53 16.30 2.54
N LYS A 33 -27.77 15.80 2.55
CA LYS A 33 -28.75 15.97 3.65
C LYS A 33 -28.81 14.76 4.57
N ASN A 34 -28.26 13.62 4.16
CA ASN A 34 -28.22 12.40 4.95
C ASN A 34 -27.24 12.55 6.11
N THR A 35 -27.78 12.74 7.32
CA THR A 35 -26.98 12.93 8.52
C THR A 35 -26.35 11.64 9.02
N LYS A 36 -26.79 10.45 8.57
CA LYS A 36 -26.31 9.16 9.06
C LYS A 36 -24.86 8.88 8.67
N ILE A 37 -24.41 9.47 7.57
CA ILE A 37 -23.08 9.26 7.00
C ILE A 37 -22.12 10.42 7.29
N LEU A 38 -22.45 11.28 8.24
CA LEU A 38 -21.56 12.34 8.69
C LEU A 38 -20.51 11.79 9.65
N ASP A 39 -19.37 12.49 9.74
CA ASP A 39 -18.31 12.15 10.70
C ASP A 39 -18.87 12.03 12.14
N GLY A 40 -18.39 11.02 12.86
CA GLY A 40 -18.86 10.63 14.19
C GLY A 40 -20.14 9.79 14.22
N GLN A 41 -20.75 9.48 13.07
CA GLN A 41 -21.98 8.67 12.99
C GLN A 41 -21.71 7.20 12.64
N GLU A 42 -22.70 6.35 12.91
CA GLU A 42 -22.60 4.91 12.59
C GLU A 42 -22.51 4.63 11.08
N GLY A 43 -23.00 5.52 10.23
CA GLY A 43 -22.88 5.40 8.78
C GLY A 43 -21.60 6.03 8.21
N PHE A 44 -20.61 6.36 9.03
CA PHE A 44 -19.32 6.89 8.58
C PHE A 44 -18.16 6.01 9.05
N LEU A 45 -17.24 5.71 8.13
CA LEU A 45 -16.03 4.95 8.39
C LEU A 45 -14.84 5.59 7.68
N ASP A 46 -13.89 6.07 8.47
CA ASP A 46 -12.57 6.45 8.00
C ASP A 46 -11.59 5.30 8.24
N LEU A 47 -11.07 4.73 7.14
CA LEU A 47 -10.14 3.60 7.20
C LEU A 47 -8.76 3.98 7.71
N SER A 48 -8.36 5.26 7.65
CA SER A 48 -7.04 5.67 8.12
C SER A 48 -6.88 5.61 9.64
N GLN A 49 -8.00 5.60 10.36
CA GLN A 49 -8.04 5.53 11.84
C GLN A 49 -7.60 4.17 12.40
N GLY A 50 -7.49 3.12 11.56
CA GLY A 50 -7.07 1.78 11.98
C GLY A 50 -5.63 1.41 11.61
N LEU A 51 -4.85 2.36 11.10
CA LEU A 51 -3.53 2.12 10.53
C LEU A 51 -2.43 2.07 11.58
N ILE A 52 -1.36 1.35 11.23
CA ILE A 52 -0.05 1.60 11.81
C ILE A 52 0.61 2.73 11.02
N GLU A 53 0.77 3.89 11.66
CA GLU A 53 1.42 5.06 11.06
C GLU A 53 2.80 4.71 10.50
N LEU A 54 3.16 5.34 9.39
CA LEU A 54 4.54 5.32 8.91
C LEU A 54 5.36 6.29 9.75
N GLU A 55 6.14 5.77 10.69
CA GLU A 55 7.14 6.57 11.39
C GLU A 55 8.42 6.70 10.53
N GLY A 56 8.89 7.92 10.29
CA GLY A 56 10.25 8.20 9.84
C GLY A 56 10.59 7.75 8.41
N VAL A 57 11.82 7.26 8.23
CA VAL A 57 12.37 6.80 6.95
C VAL A 57 12.05 5.32 6.76
N VAL A 58 11.47 4.95 5.62
CA VAL A 58 11.25 3.54 5.27
C VAL A 58 12.58 2.91 4.84
N GLY A 59 13.11 2.02 5.69
CA GLY A 59 14.33 1.26 5.45
C GLY A 59 15.61 1.92 5.98
N LYS A 60 16.79 1.36 5.62
CA LYS A 60 18.11 1.77 6.16
C LYS A 60 18.81 2.85 5.32
N ALA A 61 18.26 3.23 4.17
CA ALA A 61 18.88 4.23 3.29
C ALA A 61 18.64 5.64 3.82
N LEU A 62 19.68 6.48 3.76
CA LEU A 62 19.62 7.91 4.08
C LEU A 62 18.79 8.64 2.99
N GLY A 63 17.71 9.31 3.37
CA GLY A 63 16.93 10.14 2.45
C GLY A 63 15.51 10.39 2.96
N ALA A 64 15.01 11.61 2.79
CA ALA A 64 13.89 12.22 3.50
C ALA A 64 12.64 11.33 3.70
N SER A 65 12.21 11.21 4.96
CA SER A 65 10.79 11.23 5.28
C SER A 65 10.23 12.52 4.67
N GLN A 66 9.63 12.42 3.49
CA GLN A 66 8.74 13.47 3.04
C GLN A 66 7.45 13.24 3.80
N THR A 67 7.28 13.93 4.92
CA THR A 67 5.92 14.26 5.36
C THR A 67 5.34 15.10 4.23
N SER A 68 4.60 14.48 3.31
CA SER A 68 4.06 15.19 2.15
C SER A 68 3.26 16.39 2.65
N GLY A 69 3.61 17.60 2.22
CA GLY A 69 2.89 18.82 2.66
C GLY A 69 1.41 18.84 2.24
N LEU A 70 1.01 17.95 1.31
CA LEU A 70 -0.37 17.79 0.85
C LEU A 70 -1.23 16.90 1.75
N HIS A 71 -0.63 16.01 2.55
CA HIS A 71 -1.35 15.17 3.50
C HIS A 71 -0.78 15.33 4.91
N PRO A 72 -1.13 16.43 5.61
CA PRO A 72 -0.70 16.69 6.99
C PRO A 72 -1.02 15.55 7.96
N SER A 73 -2.10 14.81 7.73
CA SER A 73 -2.52 13.66 8.55
C SER A 73 -1.74 12.36 8.25
N GLY A 74 -0.81 12.36 7.30
CA GLY A 74 0.04 11.21 6.98
C GLY A 74 -0.12 10.74 5.54
N ASN A 75 0.70 9.78 5.11
CA ASN A 75 0.63 9.26 3.74
C ASN A 75 -0.64 8.39 3.56
N PRO A 76 -1.49 8.63 2.54
CA PRO A 76 -2.75 7.90 2.36
C PRO A 76 -2.61 6.58 1.57
N HIS A 77 -1.43 6.24 1.07
CA HIS A 77 -1.24 5.12 0.14
C HIS A 77 -1.05 3.76 0.85
N TYR A 78 -1.63 3.60 2.04
CA TYR A 78 -1.49 2.43 2.89
C TYR A 78 -2.10 1.16 2.30
N LEU A 79 -3.10 1.28 1.43
CA LEU A 79 -3.70 0.13 0.75
C LEU A 79 -2.73 -0.59 -0.21
N LEU A 80 -1.53 -0.06 -0.46
CA LEU A 80 -0.47 -0.78 -1.15
C LEU A 80 0.27 -1.78 -0.25
N ASP A 81 0.14 -1.69 1.08
CA ASP A 81 0.55 -2.74 2.01
C ASP A 81 -0.62 -3.72 2.21
N PRO A 82 -0.50 -5.00 1.80
CA PRO A 82 -1.57 -5.98 1.94
C PRO A 82 -1.98 -6.27 3.39
N ILE A 83 -1.11 -6.01 4.38
CA ILE A 83 -1.48 -6.17 5.79
C ILE A 83 -2.38 -5.02 6.25
N GLU A 84 -2.11 -3.79 5.80
CA GLU A 84 -3.02 -2.65 6.02
C GLU A 84 -4.34 -2.86 5.26
N GLY A 85 -4.30 -3.49 4.07
CA GLY A 85 -5.50 -3.94 3.36
C GLY A 85 -6.35 -4.94 4.16
N ILE A 86 -5.72 -5.89 4.87
CA ILE A 86 -6.42 -6.83 5.76
C ILE A 86 -7.02 -6.08 6.96
N ARG A 87 -6.30 -5.12 7.56
CA ARG A 87 -6.81 -4.29 8.67
C ARG A 87 -8.02 -3.46 8.22
N ALA A 88 -7.92 -2.79 7.06
CA ALA A 88 -9.03 -2.06 6.46
C ALA A 88 -10.24 -2.99 6.19
N GLY A 89 -10.00 -4.17 5.60
CA GLY A 89 -11.05 -5.16 5.39
C GLY A 89 -11.75 -5.60 6.68
N LYS A 90 -11.01 -5.70 7.79
CA LYS A 90 -11.58 -6.03 9.11
C LYS A 90 -12.46 -4.89 9.65
N MET A 91 -12.04 -3.63 9.49
CA MET A 91 -12.85 -2.46 9.87
C MET A 91 -14.17 -2.42 9.08
N ILE A 92 -14.11 -2.70 7.78
CA ILE A 92 -15.29 -2.78 6.92
C ILE A 92 -16.20 -3.92 7.38
N LEU A 93 -15.63 -5.12 7.64
CA LEU A 93 -16.39 -6.25 8.18
C LEU A 93 -17.15 -5.88 9.45
N ASP A 94 -16.46 -5.30 10.43
CA ASP A 94 -17.05 -4.96 11.73
C ASP A 94 -18.17 -3.94 11.58
N ARG A 95 -17.96 -2.94 10.71
CA ARG A 95 -18.97 -1.92 10.42
C ARG A 95 -20.20 -2.52 9.71
N LEU A 96 -19.99 -3.41 8.74
CA LEU A 96 -21.08 -4.07 8.03
C LEU A 96 -21.89 -5.00 8.94
N ILE A 97 -21.24 -5.72 9.86
CA ILE A 97 -21.93 -6.54 10.87
C ILE A 97 -22.76 -5.66 11.80
N ALA A 98 -22.22 -4.53 12.26
CA ALA A 98 -22.95 -3.61 13.13
C ALA A 98 -24.21 -3.03 12.46
N LEU A 99 -24.11 -2.65 11.18
CA LEU A 99 -25.21 -2.06 10.43
C LEU A 99 -26.22 -3.11 9.93
N VAL A 100 -25.77 -4.30 9.56
CA VAL A 100 -26.60 -5.38 8.99
C VAL A 100 -26.32 -6.72 9.68
N PRO A 101 -26.74 -6.91 10.95
CA PRO A 101 -26.43 -8.13 11.71
C PRO A 101 -26.96 -9.42 11.07
N SER A 102 -28.06 -9.33 10.31
CA SER A 102 -28.66 -10.47 9.60
C SER A 102 -27.75 -11.06 8.51
N GLN A 103 -26.73 -10.33 8.05
CA GLN A 103 -25.77 -10.76 7.03
C GLN A 103 -24.39 -11.10 7.60
N GLN A 104 -24.26 -11.21 8.93
CA GLN A 104 -22.98 -11.43 9.61
C GLN A 104 -22.20 -12.62 9.05
N GLU A 105 -22.84 -13.78 8.88
CA GLU A 105 -22.16 -14.99 8.37
C GLU A 105 -21.58 -14.77 6.96
N THR A 106 -22.34 -14.11 6.08
CA THR A 106 -21.90 -13.76 4.74
C THR A 106 -20.66 -12.87 4.76
N PHE A 107 -20.68 -11.80 5.56
CA PHE A 107 -19.56 -10.86 5.64
C PHE A 107 -18.32 -11.52 6.25
N GLN A 108 -18.49 -12.32 7.31
CA GLN A 108 -17.40 -13.06 7.94
C GLN A 108 -16.78 -14.08 6.98
N GLY A 109 -17.60 -14.80 6.20
CA GLY A 109 -17.13 -15.71 5.17
C GLY A 109 -16.32 -15.01 4.08
N ASN A 110 -16.82 -13.88 3.57
CA ASN A 110 -16.12 -13.09 2.55
C ASN A 110 -14.77 -12.57 3.05
N PHE A 111 -14.74 -11.98 4.26
CA PHE A 111 -13.49 -11.49 4.85
C PHE A 111 -12.50 -12.62 5.12
N LYS A 112 -12.97 -13.77 5.61
CA LYS A 112 -12.13 -14.96 5.82
C LYS A 112 -11.46 -15.40 4.52
N ASN A 113 -12.22 -15.50 3.43
CA ASN A 113 -11.68 -15.91 2.12
C ASN A 113 -10.68 -14.89 1.56
N PHE A 114 -11.01 -13.60 1.67
CA PHE A 114 -10.13 -12.50 1.30
C PHE A 114 -8.79 -12.55 2.05
N ARG A 115 -8.86 -12.64 3.39
CA ARG A 115 -7.69 -12.73 4.25
C ARG A 115 -6.86 -13.98 3.97
N GLN A 116 -7.50 -15.14 3.83
CA GLN A 116 -6.81 -16.41 3.57
C GLN A 116 -6.02 -16.36 2.25
N SER A 117 -6.63 -15.83 1.18
CA SER A 117 -5.98 -15.73 -0.14
C SER A 117 -4.71 -14.88 -0.07
N LEU A 118 -4.76 -13.75 0.65
CA LEU A 118 -3.57 -12.91 0.88
C LEU A 118 -2.55 -13.60 1.78
N SER A 119 -2.97 -14.27 2.85
CA SER A 119 -2.07 -15.00 3.74
C SER A 119 -1.26 -16.04 2.97
N GLU A 120 -1.92 -16.92 2.23
CA GLU A 120 -1.26 -17.99 1.47
C GLU A 120 -0.28 -17.43 0.44
N ALA A 121 -0.65 -16.35 -0.27
CA ALA A 121 0.22 -15.71 -1.24
C ALA A 121 1.43 -15.00 -0.60
N LEU A 122 1.25 -14.39 0.59
CA LEU A 122 2.30 -13.63 1.26
C LEU A 122 3.34 -14.52 1.94
N ILE A 123 2.90 -15.53 2.70
CA ILE A 123 3.77 -16.30 3.61
C ILE A 123 3.82 -17.80 3.29
N GLY A 124 3.08 -18.24 2.27
CA GLY A 124 2.93 -19.64 1.91
C GLY A 124 1.84 -20.35 2.71
N GLN A 125 1.33 -21.44 2.14
CA GLN A 125 0.20 -22.19 2.69
C GLN A 125 0.49 -22.75 4.10
N ALA A 126 1.66 -23.35 4.30
CA ALA A 126 1.99 -24.03 5.55
C ALA A 126 2.00 -23.08 6.77
N LEU A 127 2.52 -21.87 6.60
CA LEU A 127 2.47 -20.84 7.64
C LEU A 127 1.07 -20.24 7.79
N ALA A 128 0.38 -19.96 6.68
CA ALA A 128 -0.96 -19.38 6.68
C ALA A 128 -2.01 -20.27 7.38
N GLU A 129 -1.83 -21.60 7.37
CA GLU A 129 -2.71 -22.54 8.07
C GLU A 129 -2.52 -22.55 9.60
N ARG A 130 -1.39 -22.06 10.11
CA ARG A 130 -0.98 -22.25 11.52
C ARG A 130 -0.81 -20.94 12.29
N HIS A 131 -0.56 -19.84 11.60
CA HIS A 131 -0.25 -18.56 12.22
C HIS A 131 -1.11 -17.43 11.68
N ASP A 132 -1.29 -16.40 12.51
CA ASP A 132 -1.93 -15.17 12.08
C ASP A 132 -0.99 -14.42 11.12
N ILE A 133 -1.48 -14.09 9.91
CA ILE A 133 -0.70 -13.34 8.93
C ILE A 133 -0.19 -12.00 9.47
N VAL A 134 -0.95 -11.33 10.35
CA VAL A 134 -0.54 -10.04 10.95
C VAL A 134 0.62 -10.25 11.91
N GLU A 135 0.60 -11.31 12.73
CA GLU A 135 1.70 -11.66 13.64
C GLU A 135 2.97 -12.00 12.86
N ILE A 136 2.87 -12.83 11.82
CA ILE A 136 4.01 -13.17 10.95
C ILE A 136 4.56 -11.92 10.27
N ALA A 137 3.68 -11.05 9.78
CA ALA A 137 4.03 -9.77 9.19
C ALA A 137 4.76 -8.83 10.15
N ASP A 138 4.35 -8.78 11.42
CA ASP A 138 4.99 -7.95 12.45
C ASP A 138 6.37 -8.51 12.82
N HIS A 139 6.50 -9.83 12.97
CA HIS A 139 7.80 -10.47 13.17
C HIS A 139 8.75 -10.29 11.98
N TYR A 140 8.23 -10.34 10.75
CA TYR A 140 8.99 -10.09 9.52
C TYR A 140 9.53 -8.65 9.46
N LEU A 141 8.71 -7.66 9.81
CA LEU A 141 9.12 -6.26 9.84
C LEU A 141 10.20 -5.99 10.90
N ASN A 142 10.11 -6.67 12.04
CA ASN A 142 10.99 -6.45 13.19
C ASN A 142 12.26 -7.32 13.19
N ASP A 143 12.58 -8.03 12.10
CA ASP A 143 13.73 -8.94 12.02
C ASP A 143 13.72 -10.07 13.08
N THR A 144 12.53 -10.45 13.59
CA THR A 144 12.39 -11.46 14.66
C THR A 144 11.74 -12.76 14.18
N LEU A 145 11.30 -12.85 12.91
CA LEU A 145 10.58 -14.01 12.40
C LEU A 145 11.36 -15.32 12.51
N SER A 146 12.65 -15.33 12.17
CA SER A 146 13.44 -16.56 12.26
C SER A 146 13.52 -17.09 13.69
N ALA A 147 13.65 -16.21 14.68
CA ALA A 147 13.65 -16.58 16.09
C ALA A 147 12.27 -17.09 16.54
N PHE A 148 11.21 -16.39 16.15
CA PHE A 148 9.83 -16.80 16.43
C PHE A 148 9.51 -18.19 15.87
N LEU A 149 9.82 -18.45 14.60
CA LEU A 149 9.59 -19.76 13.97
C LEU A 149 10.45 -20.85 14.60
N ALA A 150 11.69 -20.52 14.98
CA ALA A 150 12.56 -21.45 15.70
C ALA A 150 12.06 -21.77 17.12
N GLU A 151 11.21 -20.97 17.75
CA GLU A 151 10.62 -21.30 19.05
C GLU A 151 9.28 -22.04 18.92
N GLN A 152 8.48 -21.71 17.90
CA GLN A 152 7.10 -22.16 17.78
C GLN A 152 6.91 -23.36 16.84
N ASP A 153 7.63 -23.41 15.71
CA ASP A 153 7.41 -24.43 14.68
C ASP A 153 8.69 -24.67 13.85
N HIS A 154 9.62 -25.44 14.43
CA HIS A 154 10.99 -25.68 13.92
C HIS A 154 11.12 -26.16 12.47
N ASN A 155 10.02 -26.55 11.81
CA ASN A 155 10.01 -27.08 10.45
C ASN A 155 9.33 -26.14 9.44
N LEU A 156 8.89 -24.95 9.84
CA LEU A 156 8.30 -23.97 8.92
C LEU A 156 9.31 -22.92 8.49
N SER A 157 9.30 -22.62 7.20
CA SER A 157 10.03 -21.52 6.58
C SER A 157 9.07 -20.51 5.99
N LEU A 158 9.51 -19.26 5.91
CA LEU A 158 8.78 -18.23 5.17
C LEU A 158 8.81 -18.56 3.67
N GLU A 159 7.63 -18.76 3.09
CA GLU A 159 7.45 -18.94 1.65
C GLU A 159 6.62 -17.77 1.08
N GLY A 160 5.97 -17.97 -0.06
CA GLY A 160 5.17 -16.95 -0.72
C GLY A 160 5.99 -15.76 -1.22
N TRP A 161 5.32 -14.62 -1.42
CA TRP A 161 5.95 -13.41 -1.91
C TRP A 161 6.99 -12.84 -0.93
N LEU A 162 6.73 -12.88 0.38
CA LEU A 162 7.69 -12.38 1.37
C LEU A 162 8.93 -13.28 1.45
N GLY A 163 8.77 -14.61 1.36
CA GLY A 163 9.91 -15.53 1.28
C GLY A 163 10.74 -15.32 0.00
N ALA A 164 10.08 -15.08 -1.14
CA ALA A 164 10.78 -14.79 -2.40
C ALA A 164 11.59 -13.48 -2.36
N LEU A 165 11.13 -12.50 -1.57
CA LEU A 165 11.75 -11.18 -1.43
C LEU A 165 12.71 -11.08 -0.24
N GLU A 166 12.79 -12.09 0.62
CA GLU A 166 13.57 -12.06 1.86
C GLU A 166 15.05 -11.71 1.62
N LYS A 167 15.68 -12.34 0.62
CA LYS A 167 17.08 -12.09 0.24
C LYS A 167 17.32 -10.72 -0.40
N HIS A 168 16.25 -10.00 -0.74
CA HIS A 168 16.27 -8.71 -1.40
C HIS A 168 15.93 -7.53 -0.47
N ARG A 169 15.67 -7.81 0.82
CA ARG A 169 15.49 -6.76 1.81
C ARG A 169 16.71 -5.83 1.87
N GLY A 170 16.44 -4.54 2.03
CA GLY A 170 17.44 -3.47 1.95
C GLY A 170 17.67 -2.94 0.53
N THR A 171 17.05 -3.52 -0.50
CA THR A 171 17.09 -2.94 -1.85
C THR A 171 16.52 -1.53 -1.85
N VAL A 172 17.27 -0.60 -2.43
CA VAL A 172 16.90 0.81 -2.54
C VAL A 172 16.20 1.05 -3.87
N ILE A 173 15.07 1.75 -3.84
CA ILE A 173 14.24 2.07 -5.02
C ILE A 173 14.03 3.58 -5.14
N VAL A 174 13.67 4.02 -6.35
CA VAL A 174 13.11 5.35 -6.59
C VAL A 174 11.67 5.22 -7.08
N GLY A 175 10.80 6.13 -6.68
CA GLY A 175 9.42 6.21 -7.17
C GLY A 175 9.19 7.38 -8.11
N ASP A 176 8.05 7.38 -8.79
CA ASP A 176 7.53 8.55 -9.47
C ASP A 176 6.88 9.56 -8.51
N HIS A 177 6.02 9.07 -7.63
CA HIS A 177 5.27 9.80 -6.61
C HIS A 177 5.44 9.11 -5.25
N ASP A 178 5.11 9.81 -4.16
CA ASP A 178 5.15 9.30 -2.77
C ASP A 178 4.04 8.26 -2.47
N LEU A 179 3.87 7.29 -3.37
CA LEU A 179 2.94 6.16 -3.27
C LEU A 179 3.54 4.99 -2.49
N TRP A 180 4.84 4.78 -2.68
CA TRP A 180 5.49 3.50 -2.40
C TRP A 180 5.94 3.22 -0.95
N PRO A 181 5.92 4.16 0.03
CA PRO A 181 6.42 3.89 1.38
C PRO A 181 5.80 2.65 2.07
N TYR A 182 4.49 2.48 2.02
CA TYR A 182 3.81 1.35 2.67
C TYR A 182 4.19 0.01 2.04
N PHE A 183 4.17 -0.07 0.71
CA PHE A 183 4.60 -1.26 -0.01
C PHE A 183 6.08 -1.57 0.27
N ALA A 184 6.95 -0.55 0.20
CA ALA A 184 8.37 -0.68 0.49
C ALA A 184 8.63 -1.18 1.92
N ARG A 185 7.93 -0.65 2.93
CA ARG A 185 8.01 -1.12 4.32
C ARG A 185 7.68 -2.61 4.42
N ARG A 186 6.53 -3.01 3.85
CA ARG A 186 6.05 -4.40 3.91
C ARG A 186 7.08 -5.39 3.37
N VAL A 187 7.64 -5.11 2.20
CA VAL A 187 8.59 -6.03 1.55
C VAL A 187 10.04 -5.82 1.98
N GLY A 188 10.33 -4.80 2.79
CA GLY A 188 11.65 -4.49 3.33
C GLY A 188 12.58 -3.74 2.37
N LEU A 189 12.02 -2.93 1.46
CA LEU A 189 12.78 -2.01 0.59
C LEU A 189 13.04 -0.68 1.29
N SER A 190 13.93 0.14 0.72
CA SER A 190 14.12 1.55 1.11
C SER A 190 13.80 2.48 -0.05
N VAL A 191 13.17 3.61 0.21
CA VAL A 191 12.87 4.61 -0.84
C VAL A 191 13.90 5.73 -0.78
N LEU A 192 14.67 5.93 -1.86
CA LEU A 192 15.66 7.01 -1.96
C LEU A 192 15.01 8.37 -2.20
N GLY A 193 13.96 8.40 -3.01
CA GLY A 193 13.27 9.63 -3.40
C GLY A 193 12.31 9.43 -4.57
N TYR A 194 11.78 10.55 -5.06
CA TYR A 194 10.70 10.59 -6.04
C TYR A 194 11.00 11.50 -7.22
N PHE A 195 10.37 11.20 -8.37
CA PHE A 195 10.40 12.12 -9.52
C PHE A 195 9.68 13.43 -9.17
N GLU A 196 8.49 13.36 -8.59
CA GLU A 196 7.85 14.54 -8.02
C GLU A 196 8.64 15.01 -6.79
N PRO A 197 9.14 16.26 -6.75
CA PRO A 197 9.81 16.78 -5.56
C PRO A 197 8.87 16.90 -4.37
N GLU A 198 7.61 17.20 -4.66
CA GLU A 198 6.47 17.26 -3.73
C GLU A 198 5.24 16.75 -4.49
N PRO A 199 4.27 16.12 -3.83
CA PRO A 199 3.13 15.56 -4.55
C PRO A 199 2.38 16.65 -5.34
N GLY A 200 2.00 16.33 -6.57
CA GLY A 200 1.34 17.26 -7.49
C GLY A 200 2.23 18.36 -8.10
N VAL A 201 3.51 18.43 -7.73
CA VAL A 201 4.49 19.33 -8.36
C VAL A 201 5.24 18.56 -9.45
N PRO A 202 5.15 18.97 -10.73
CA PRO A 202 5.86 18.28 -11.80
C PRO A 202 7.39 18.30 -11.62
N PRO A 203 8.11 17.22 -11.99
CA PRO A 203 9.56 17.19 -11.95
C PRO A 203 10.20 18.26 -12.83
N THR A 204 11.33 18.81 -12.37
CA THR A 204 12.22 19.62 -13.21
C THR A 204 13.44 18.82 -13.64
N THR A 205 14.05 19.15 -14.78
CA THR A 205 15.30 18.52 -15.22
C THR A 205 16.42 18.65 -14.18
N LYS A 206 16.44 19.77 -13.42
CA LYS A 206 17.41 19.99 -12.35
C LYS A 206 17.19 18.98 -11.21
N HIS A 207 15.95 18.83 -10.76
CA HIS A 207 15.57 17.86 -9.72
C HIS A 207 15.92 16.44 -10.14
N LEU A 208 15.51 16.03 -11.35
CA LEU A 208 15.80 14.69 -11.85
C LEU A 208 17.32 14.42 -11.97
N ARG A 209 18.13 15.42 -12.30
CA ARG A 209 19.61 15.25 -12.33
C ARG A 209 20.19 14.97 -10.95
N ILE A 210 19.74 15.70 -9.93
CA ILE A 210 20.17 15.46 -8.54
C ILE A 210 19.79 14.03 -8.13
N LEU A 211 18.53 13.64 -8.37
CA LEU A 211 18.06 12.30 -8.07
C LEU A 211 18.86 11.22 -8.81
N MET A 212 19.20 11.43 -10.09
CA MET A 212 20.02 10.48 -10.85
C MET A 212 21.45 10.36 -10.30
N ASP A 213 22.03 11.45 -9.80
CA ASP A 213 23.36 11.42 -9.17
C ASP A 213 23.31 10.65 -7.83
N ASP A 214 22.24 10.84 -7.06
CA ASP A 214 21.99 10.06 -5.83
C ASP A 214 21.74 8.58 -6.13
N MET A 215 20.98 8.27 -7.19
CA MET A 215 20.75 6.90 -7.65
C MET A 215 22.06 6.19 -8.01
N LYS A 216 22.96 6.87 -8.73
CA LYS A 216 24.28 6.31 -9.07
C LYS A 216 25.13 6.09 -7.82
N THR A 217 25.11 7.04 -6.89
CA THR A 217 25.85 6.96 -5.62
C THR A 217 25.39 5.77 -4.78
N HIS A 218 24.08 5.51 -4.74
CA HIS A 218 23.48 4.42 -3.97
C HIS A 218 23.27 3.13 -4.78
N SER A 219 23.76 3.08 -6.02
CA SER A 219 23.60 1.93 -6.94
C SER A 219 22.14 1.47 -7.09
N VAL A 220 21.20 2.42 -7.14
CA VAL A 220 19.77 2.14 -7.31
C VAL A 220 19.52 1.60 -8.72
N SER A 221 18.94 0.42 -8.80
CA SER A 221 18.69 -0.30 -10.06
C SER A 221 17.21 -0.43 -10.41
N VAL A 222 16.30 0.08 -9.57
CA VAL A 222 14.84 -0.11 -9.71
C VAL A 222 14.09 1.21 -9.53
N ILE A 223 13.15 1.46 -10.45
CA ILE A 223 12.23 2.60 -10.46
C ILE A 223 10.79 2.08 -10.44
N PHE A 224 9.95 2.52 -9.52
CA PHE A 224 8.51 2.22 -9.50
C PHE A 224 7.71 3.33 -10.20
N THR A 225 6.74 2.92 -11.02
CA THR A 225 5.86 3.87 -11.75
C THR A 225 4.40 3.45 -11.74
N ALA A 226 3.52 4.40 -11.43
CA ALA A 226 2.09 4.33 -11.61
C ALA A 226 1.70 4.58 -13.09
N PRO A 227 0.55 4.06 -13.56
CA PRO A 227 0.14 4.16 -14.96
C PRO A 227 -0.23 5.59 -15.42
N TYR A 228 -0.60 6.48 -14.50
CA TYR A 228 -1.00 7.86 -14.84
C TYR A 228 0.20 8.81 -14.95
N PHE A 229 1.37 8.41 -14.48
CA PHE A 229 2.55 9.26 -14.51
C PHE A 229 3.15 9.32 -15.93
N ASP A 230 3.71 10.47 -16.29
CA ASP A 230 4.30 10.65 -17.62
C ASP A 230 5.56 9.77 -17.77
N SER A 231 5.43 8.73 -18.60
CA SER A 231 6.49 7.77 -18.90
C SER A 231 7.80 8.41 -19.38
N ARG A 232 7.79 9.62 -19.94
CA ARG A 232 9.00 10.32 -20.43
C ARG A 232 10.01 10.57 -19.31
N HIS A 233 9.54 10.84 -18.09
CA HIS A 233 10.43 11.03 -16.94
C HIS A 233 11.12 9.72 -16.56
N ALA A 234 10.36 8.62 -16.50
CA ALA A 234 10.89 7.30 -16.19
C ALA A 234 11.90 6.82 -17.24
N VAL A 235 11.60 7.02 -18.53
CA VAL A 235 12.51 6.71 -19.64
C VAL A 235 13.79 7.54 -19.52
N PHE A 236 13.68 8.85 -19.32
CA PHE A 236 14.83 9.74 -19.17
C PHE A 236 15.74 9.31 -18.02
N VAL A 237 15.18 9.01 -16.84
CA VAL A 237 15.97 8.57 -15.68
C VAL A 237 16.59 7.19 -15.94
N SER A 238 15.83 6.25 -16.51
CA SER A 238 16.30 4.90 -16.82
C SER A 238 17.48 4.91 -17.80
N GLU A 239 17.39 5.66 -18.91
CA GLU A 239 18.47 5.76 -19.91
C GLU A 239 19.77 6.35 -19.35
N ASN A 240 19.68 7.20 -18.32
CA ASN A 240 20.82 7.90 -17.73
C ASN A 240 21.40 7.22 -16.47
N THR A 241 20.71 6.22 -15.92
CA THR A 241 21.12 5.48 -14.72
C THR A 241 21.32 3.99 -14.97
N GLY A 242 20.70 3.45 -16.02
CA GLY A 242 20.60 2.00 -16.25
C GLY A 242 19.55 1.32 -15.36
N ALA A 243 18.83 2.07 -14.51
CA ALA A 243 17.82 1.51 -13.62
C ALA A 243 16.60 1.01 -14.42
N ARG A 244 16.03 -0.10 -13.97
CA ARG A 244 14.88 -0.74 -14.60
C ARG A 244 13.58 -0.12 -14.10
N VAL A 245 12.72 0.27 -15.04
CA VAL A 245 11.37 0.76 -14.73
C VAL A 245 10.42 -0.41 -14.52
N LEU A 246 9.77 -0.44 -13.35
CA LEU A 246 8.73 -1.39 -13.00
C LEU A 246 7.35 -0.71 -13.11
N PRO A 247 6.45 -1.25 -13.95
CA PRO A 247 5.08 -0.75 -14.09
C PRO A 247 4.21 -1.26 -12.94
N MET A 248 4.06 -0.46 -11.89
CA MET A 248 3.32 -0.78 -10.66
C MET A 248 1.87 -0.28 -10.73
N CYS A 249 1.01 -0.82 -9.88
CA CYS A 249 -0.39 -0.45 -9.68
C CYS A 249 -0.56 0.37 -8.40
N HIS A 250 -1.27 1.49 -8.50
CA HIS A 250 -1.61 2.37 -7.37
C HIS A 250 -3.02 2.09 -6.81
N GLN A 251 -3.87 1.45 -7.62
CA GLN A 251 -5.25 1.07 -7.27
C GLN A 251 -5.69 -0.12 -8.13
N THR A 252 -6.83 -0.72 -7.79
CA THR A 252 -7.47 -1.74 -8.62
C THR A 252 -7.79 -1.20 -10.01
N GLN A 253 -7.72 -2.04 -11.04
CA GLN A 253 -7.94 -1.68 -12.44
C GLN A 253 -6.90 -0.69 -13.01
N ALA A 254 -5.82 -0.40 -12.28
CA ALA A 254 -4.73 0.44 -12.77
C ALA A 254 -4.04 -0.16 -14.02
N ARG A 255 -4.03 -1.49 -14.15
CA ARG A 255 -3.44 -2.25 -15.27
C ARG A 255 -4.31 -3.45 -15.64
N PRO A 256 -4.11 -4.07 -16.82
CA PRO A 256 -4.81 -5.32 -17.17
C PRO A 256 -4.69 -6.37 -16.06
N ASP A 257 -5.74 -7.17 -15.88
CA ASP A 257 -5.80 -8.27 -14.90
C ASP A 257 -5.60 -7.85 -13.44
N THR A 258 -5.93 -6.60 -13.08
CA THR A 258 -5.88 -6.07 -11.70
C THR A 258 -7.24 -5.68 -11.13
N SER A 259 -8.30 -6.40 -11.50
CA SER A 259 -9.69 -6.03 -11.17
C SER A 259 -10.04 -6.12 -9.68
N SER A 260 -9.35 -6.96 -8.92
CA SER A 260 -9.55 -7.10 -7.48
C SER A 260 -8.35 -6.54 -6.70
N TYR A 261 -8.55 -6.29 -5.40
CA TYR A 261 -7.45 -5.91 -4.51
C TYR A 261 -6.32 -6.95 -4.49
N PHE A 262 -6.68 -8.23 -4.43
CA PHE A 262 -5.71 -9.32 -4.50
C PHE A 262 -4.90 -9.27 -5.79
N ASP A 263 -5.56 -9.09 -6.93
CA ASP A 263 -4.89 -9.04 -8.23
C ASP A 263 -3.94 -7.84 -8.37
N MET A 264 -4.34 -6.69 -7.83
CA MET A 264 -3.49 -5.50 -7.76
C MET A 264 -2.22 -5.76 -6.95
N ILE A 265 -2.35 -6.34 -5.75
CA ILE A 265 -1.20 -6.67 -4.90
C ILE A 265 -0.33 -7.73 -5.57
N ARG A 266 -0.94 -8.79 -6.13
CA ARG A 266 -0.25 -9.85 -6.87
C ARG A 266 0.59 -9.27 -8.00
N HIS A 267 0.02 -8.39 -8.82
CA HIS A 267 0.76 -7.73 -9.90
C HIS A 267 2.00 -7.01 -9.39
N ASN A 268 1.87 -6.22 -8.31
CA ASN A 268 2.99 -5.48 -7.74
C ASN A 268 4.07 -6.41 -7.17
N MET A 269 3.67 -7.45 -6.43
CA MET A 269 4.59 -8.42 -5.83
C MET A 269 5.33 -9.22 -6.90
N GLU A 270 4.62 -9.78 -7.88
CA GLU A 270 5.20 -10.60 -8.95
C GLU A 270 6.11 -9.77 -9.87
N THR A 271 5.73 -8.52 -10.18
CA THR A 271 6.58 -7.59 -10.95
C THR A 271 7.91 -7.33 -10.25
N LEU A 272 7.88 -7.13 -8.93
CA LEU A 272 9.09 -6.93 -8.13
C LEU A 272 9.94 -8.20 -8.03
N ILE A 273 9.32 -9.34 -7.74
CA ILE A 273 10.02 -10.65 -7.64
C ILE A 273 10.72 -10.98 -8.96
N GLN A 274 10.03 -10.80 -10.09
CA GLN A 274 10.63 -11.00 -11.41
C GLN A 274 11.78 -10.02 -11.67
N ALA A 275 11.74 -8.82 -11.07
CA ALA A 275 12.81 -7.84 -11.22
C ALA A 275 14.07 -8.16 -10.47
N LEU A 276 13.92 -8.57 -9.22
CA LEU A 276 15.04 -8.80 -8.33
C LEU A 276 15.59 -10.24 -8.43
N GLY A 277 14.78 -11.18 -8.93
CA GLY A 277 15.18 -12.56 -9.16
C GLY A 277 16.04 -12.81 -10.40
N GLN A 278 16.23 -11.80 -11.27
CA GLN A 278 17.10 -11.83 -12.46
C GLN A 278 18.49 -11.28 -12.14
#